data_AF-A0AAD3D892-F1
#
_entry.id   AF-A0AAD3D892-F1
#
_cell.length_a   1.000
_cell.length_b   1.000
_cell.length_c   1.000
_cell.angle_alpha   90.00
_cell.angle_beta   90.00
_cell.angle_gamma   90.00
#
_symmetry.space_group_name_H-M   'P 1'
#
loop_
_entity.id
_entity.type
_entity.pdbx_description
1 polymer ?
#
loop_
_entity_poly.entity_id
_entity_poly.type
_entity_poly.pdbx_seq_one_letter_code
_entity_poly.pdbx_strand_id
1 'polypeptide(L)'
;MPLHGVPGYAKKKENMFLRASTARVELNVLSEKMNEMIAVLEKQEKKEVTATGNTVKYDLSKNVLEYLPTVIPQGVDDEEEAANDSRDAKKLMKQKSKFLGLRHSIAPEKLASITSSTRSEVSVQNVLDMDPEFDSFFGPNDMRLMALVSHNNMKHAMREFVEANKNVLKKFRLTGTNTTMSMLREVFGDDPEVIYGPSCKSGPLGGDAQLVAMAVTGELGGCIFFIDPMDAHPHSADIECLVRQGNVHNIMMLNNPTTAHIALNAMRVALKMGRVEMIPSFFFDLESPSVEAYKQRQNNVLNNAVAAFKKSARERKVDKAMKDANALWEKDHAMKEKKRASVRVSFDKMTIQEEKKEAYSEEFEA
;
A
#
# COMPACT_ATOMS: atom_id res chain seq x y z
N MET A 1 23.13 51.60 -21.15
CA MET A 1 24.19 50.88 -20.40
C MET A 1 23.59 49.59 -19.87
N PRO A 2 24.20 48.42 -20.13
CA PRO A 2 23.65 47.13 -19.71
C PRO A 2 24.07 46.84 -18.26
N LEU A 3 23.12 46.43 -17.41
CA LEU A 3 23.45 45.90 -16.08
C LEU A 3 23.66 44.39 -16.18
N HIS A 4 24.92 44.00 -16.11
CA HIS A 4 25.37 42.64 -15.81
C HIS A 4 25.19 42.34 -14.31
N GLY A 5 24.83 41.09 -13.99
CA GLY A 5 25.31 40.41 -12.78
C GLY A 5 24.36 40.33 -11.58
N VAL A 6 23.47 39.33 -11.56
CA VAL A 6 22.95 38.77 -10.30
C VAL A 6 23.49 37.35 -10.12
N PRO A 7 24.37 37.09 -9.12
CA PRO A 7 24.98 35.79 -8.88
C PRO A 7 23.97 34.84 -8.24
N GLY A 8 23.13 34.21 -9.08
CA GLY A 8 22.13 33.23 -8.63
C GLY A 8 21.37 32.57 -9.77
N TYR A 9 21.28 33.24 -10.92
CA TYR A 9 20.56 32.72 -12.09
C TYR A 9 21.31 31.59 -12.82
N ALA A 10 22.65 31.62 -12.82
CA ALA A 10 23.47 30.58 -13.44
C ALA A 10 23.39 29.23 -12.70
N LYS A 11 23.46 29.24 -11.36
CA LYS A 11 23.34 28.03 -10.52
C LYS A 11 21.96 27.35 -10.59
N LYS A 12 20.89 28.12 -10.85
CA LYS A 12 19.53 27.58 -11.04
C LYS A 12 19.38 26.87 -12.39
N LYS A 13 19.99 27.39 -13.47
CA LYS A 13 20.01 26.73 -14.78
C LYS A 13 20.83 25.44 -14.75
N GLU A 14 21.99 25.45 -14.10
CA GLU A 14 22.87 24.27 -14.00
C GLU A 14 22.20 23.09 -13.26
N ASN A 15 21.52 23.36 -12.14
CA ASN A 15 20.76 22.33 -11.40
C ASN A 15 19.54 21.78 -12.16
N MET A 16 18.92 22.59 -13.02
CA MET A 16 17.79 22.18 -13.85
C MET A 16 18.25 21.30 -15.03
N PHE A 17 19.40 21.63 -15.63
CA PHE A 17 20.04 20.80 -16.65
C PHE A 17 20.54 19.46 -16.09
N LEU A 18 21.10 19.44 -14.87
CA LEU A 18 21.48 18.19 -14.21
C LEU A 18 20.26 17.30 -13.97
N ARG A 19 19.16 17.83 -13.40
CA ARG A 19 17.92 17.06 -13.17
C ARG A 19 17.27 16.55 -14.46
N ALA A 20 17.28 17.34 -15.53
CA ALA A 20 16.79 16.92 -16.84
C ALA A 20 17.69 15.84 -17.47
N SER A 21 19.01 15.91 -17.24
CA SER A 21 19.95 14.88 -17.70
C SER A 21 19.78 13.56 -16.93
N THR A 22 19.57 13.61 -15.62
CA THR A 22 19.30 12.42 -14.78
C THR A 22 17.98 11.76 -15.15
N ALA A 23 16.91 12.53 -15.36
CA ALA A 23 15.61 12.00 -15.81
C ALA A 23 15.69 11.39 -17.22
N ARG A 24 16.54 11.93 -18.09
CA ARG A 24 16.78 11.39 -19.44
C ARG A 24 17.58 10.09 -19.42
N VAL A 25 18.52 9.95 -18.48
CA VAL A 25 19.25 8.69 -18.22
C VAL A 25 18.29 7.64 -17.64
N GLU A 26 17.43 8.00 -16.69
CA GLU A 26 16.43 7.08 -16.12
C GLU A 26 15.41 6.59 -17.14
N LEU A 27 14.94 7.46 -18.05
CA LEU A 27 14.06 7.09 -19.17
C LEU A 27 14.75 6.17 -20.18
N ASN A 28 16.04 6.37 -20.45
CA ASN A 28 16.80 5.50 -21.34
C ASN A 28 17.00 4.11 -20.72
N VAL A 29 17.28 4.04 -19.41
CA VAL A 29 17.40 2.77 -18.67
C VAL A 29 16.06 2.01 -18.61
N LEU A 30 14.94 2.73 -18.45
CA LEU A 30 13.59 2.15 -18.53
C LEU A 30 13.28 1.62 -19.93
N SER A 31 13.65 2.35 -20.98
CA SER A 31 13.52 1.93 -22.38
C SER A 31 14.34 0.67 -22.68
N GLU A 32 15.59 0.61 -22.21
CA GLU A 32 16.45 -0.57 -22.36
C GLU A 32 15.89 -1.79 -21.63
N LYS A 33 15.44 -1.64 -20.38
CA LYS A 33 14.79 -2.73 -19.63
C LYS A 33 13.49 -3.21 -20.27
N MET A 34 12.72 -2.31 -20.87
CA MET A 34 11.51 -2.66 -21.59
C MET A 34 11.83 -3.46 -22.87
N ASN A 35 12.88 -3.08 -23.59
CA ASN A 35 13.36 -3.82 -24.76
C ASN A 35 13.93 -5.19 -24.40
N GLU A 36 14.64 -5.32 -23.27
CA GLU A 36 15.09 -6.61 -22.73
C GLU A 36 13.90 -7.52 -22.37
N MET A 37 12.85 -6.95 -21.77
CA MET A 37 11.64 -7.69 -21.43
C MET A 37 10.88 -8.17 -22.67
N ILE A 38 10.80 -7.32 -23.72
CA ILE A 38 10.26 -7.69 -25.03
C ILE A 38 11.07 -8.85 -25.64
N ALA A 39 12.40 -8.77 -25.61
CA ALA A 39 13.26 -9.83 -26.15
C ALA A 39 13.13 -11.17 -25.39
N VAL A 40 12.91 -11.13 -24.07
CA VAL A 40 12.62 -12.33 -23.27
C VAL A 40 11.28 -12.95 -23.66
N LEU A 41 10.25 -12.14 -23.84
CA LEU A 41 8.91 -12.59 -24.26
C LEU A 41 8.95 -13.20 -25.66
N GLU A 42 9.63 -12.57 -26.63
CA GLU A 42 9.80 -13.10 -27.99
C GLU A 42 10.57 -14.45 -28.01
N LYS A 43 11.51 -14.63 -27.08
CA LYS A 43 12.30 -15.87 -26.96
C LYS A 43 11.52 -17.00 -26.28
N GLN A 44 10.59 -16.67 -25.38
CA GLN A 44 9.63 -17.60 -24.78
C GLN A 44 8.57 -18.03 -25.80
N GLU A 45 8.08 -17.09 -26.62
CA GLU A 45 7.12 -17.34 -27.71
C GLU A 45 7.69 -18.35 -28.74
N LYS A 46 8.97 -18.22 -29.11
CA LYS A 46 9.64 -19.18 -30.01
C LYS A 46 9.79 -20.60 -29.44
N LYS A 47 9.88 -20.75 -28.11
CA LYS A 47 9.94 -22.08 -27.46
C LYS A 47 8.58 -22.77 -27.49
N GLU A 48 7.49 -22.04 -27.20
CA GLU A 48 6.13 -22.58 -27.23
C GLU A 48 5.65 -22.94 -28.64
N VAL A 49 6.05 -22.18 -29.67
CA VAL A 49 5.72 -22.47 -31.09
C VAL A 49 6.25 -23.81 -31.59
N THR A 50 7.32 -24.36 -30.98
CA THR A 50 7.84 -25.68 -31.38
C THR A 50 7.17 -26.87 -30.71
N ALA A 51 6.38 -26.67 -29.64
CA ALA A 51 5.90 -27.76 -28.80
C ALA A 51 4.46 -28.22 -29.13
N THR A 52 3.59 -27.35 -29.64
CA THR A 52 2.18 -27.70 -29.88
C THR A 52 1.64 -26.95 -31.09
N GLY A 53 1.52 -27.66 -32.22
CA GLY A 53 0.89 -27.16 -33.43
C GLY A 53 -0.61 -26.93 -33.22
N ASN A 54 -0.97 -25.73 -32.78
CA ASN A 54 -2.18 -24.97 -33.10
C ASN A 54 -2.27 -23.76 -32.16
N THR A 55 -2.16 -22.54 -32.69
CA THR A 55 -2.31 -21.32 -31.87
C THR A 55 -3.07 -20.24 -32.64
N VAL A 56 -4.18 -19.79 -32.04
CA VAL A 56 -4.81 -18.50 -32.33
C VAL A 56 -3.94 -17.42 -31.70
N LYS A 57 -3.47 -16.46 -32.49
CA LYS A 57 -2.62 -15.34 -32.04
C LYS A 57 -3.43 -14.34 -31.21
N TYR A 58 -3.02 -14.10 -29.96
CA TYR A 58 -3.42 -12.91 -29.19
C TYR A 58 -2.28 -11.88 -29.25
N ASP A 59 -2.52 -10.75 -29.92
CA ASP A 59 -1.57 -9.64 -30.05
C ASP A 59 -1.71 -8.68 -28.86
N LEU A 60 -0.87 -8.87 -27.85
CA LEU A 60 -0.81 -8.01 -26.65
C LEU A 60 -0.16 -6.64 -26.91
N SER A 61 0.43 -6.39 -28.10
CA SER A 61 1.12 -5.13 -28.40
C SER A 61 0.17 -3.98 -28.75
N LYS A 62 -1.11 -4.28 -29.05
CA LYS A 62 -2.09 -3.28 -29.49
C LYS A 62 -2.92 -2.65 -28.36
N ASN A 63 -3.13 -3.35 -27.24
CA ASN A 63 -4.07 -2.88 -26.20
C ASN A 63 -3.48 -1.94 -25.13
N VAL A 64 -2.15 -1.74 -25.09
CA VAL A 64 -1.52 -0.86 -24.09
C VAL A 64 -1.45 0.60 -24.55
N LEU A 65 -1.47 0.86 -25.87
CA LEU A 65 -1.33 2.21 -26.42
C LEU A 65 -2.65 2.99 -26.53
N GLU A 66 -3.81 2.34 -26.38
CA GLU A 66 -5.14 2.99 -26.48
C GLU A 66 -5.65 3.59 -25.15
N TYR A 67 -4.97 3.32 -24.01
CA TYR A 67 -5.43 3.73 -22.68
C TYR A 67 -4.45 4.65 -21.91
N LEU A 68 -3.64 5.45 -22.60
CA LEU A 68 -2.93 6.55 -21.95
C LEU A 68 -3.87 7.76 -21.77
N PRO A 69 -4.13 8.22 -20.53
CA PRO A 69 -4.87 9.46 -20.33
C PRO A 69 -4.05 10.64 -20.86
N THR A 70 -4.69 11.48 -21.69
CA THR A 70 -4.28 12.86 -21.94
C THR A 70 -4.21 13.59 -20.60
N VAL A 71 -2.99 13.80 -20.08
CA VAL A 71 -2.74 14.74 -18.99
C VAL A 71 -2.99 16.14 -19.55
N ILE A 72 -4.13 16.75 -19.16
CA ILE A 72 -4.35 18.18 -19.27
C ILE A 72 -3.78 18.79 -17.98
N PRO A 73 -2.71 19.60 -18.01
CA PRO A 73 -2.38 20.43 -16.87
C PRO A 73 -3.39 21.59 -16.83
N GLN A 74 -4.22 21.66 -15.78
CA GLN A 74 -4.90 22.89 -15.42
C GLN A 74 -3.96 23.73 -14.55
N GLY A 75 -3.82 25.02 -14.90
CA GLY A 75 -3.25 26.05 -14.03
C GLY A 75 -1.80 26.43 -14.31
N VAL A 76 -1.58 27.19 -15.39
CA VAL A 76 -0.69 28.37 -15.36
C VAL A 76 -1.39 29.44 -16.19
N ASP A 77 -2.37 30.10 -15.58
CA ASP A 77 -2.63 31.49 -15.92
C ASP A 77 -1.41 32.27 -15.43
N ASP A 78 -0.92 33.21 -16.24
CA ASP A 78 0.29 34.02 -16.05
C ASP A 78 1.62 33.37 -16.50
N GLU A 79 1.85 33.27 -17.82
CA GLU A 79 3.17 33.49 -18.48
C GLU A 79 3.05 33.27 -20.01
N GLU A 80 2.21 34.06 -20.70
CA GLU A 80 2.12 34.04 -22.17
C GLU A 80 3.16 34.96 -22.86
N GLU A 81 4.09 35.58 -22.12
CA GLU A 81 4.92 36.67 -22.68
C GLU A 81 6.45 36.47 -22.64
N ALA A 82 6.95 35.24 -22.51
CA ALA A 82 8.41 35.04 -22.47
C ALA A 82 8.93 33.74 -23.12
N ALA A 83 8.57 33.44 -24.38
CA ALA A 83 9.25 32.35 -25.12
C ALA A 83 9.24 32.49 -26.65
N ASN A 84 9.37 33.71 -27.19
CA ASN A 84 9.60 33.94 -28.62
C ASN A 84 11.10 34.03 -28.94
N ASP A 85 11.92 32.96 -28.71
CA ASP A 85 13.19 32.80 -29.47
C ASP A 85 13.96 31.48 -29.28
N SER A 86 13.30 30.32 -29.38
CA SER A 86 14.04 29.05 -29.46
C SER A 86 13.56 28.14 -30.59
N ARG A 87 14.54 27.58 -31.33
CA ARG A 87 14.36 26.51 -32.32
C ARG A 87 13.54 25.32 -31.79
N ASP A 88 13.47 25.14 -30.47
CA ASP A 88 12.69 24.08 -29.83
C ASP A 88 11.18 24.32 -29.84
N ALA A 89 10.73 25.59 -29.82
CA ALA A 89 9.31 25.94 -29.92
C ALA A 89 8.73 25.60 -31.30
N LYS A 90 9.53 25.73 -32.37
CA LYS A 90 9.14 25.33 -33.74
C LYS A 90 9.07 23.81 -33.92
N LYS A 91 9.88 23.04 -33.19
CA LYS A 91 9.79 21.55 -33.16
C LYS A 91 8.53 21.09 -32.41
N LEU A 92 8.19 21.74 -31.31
CA LEU A 92 7.00 21.43 -30.52
C LEU A 92 5.70 21.81 -31.27
N MET A 93 5.68 22.96 -31.98
CA MET A 93 4.57 23.36 -32.87
C MET A 93 4.36 22.37 -34.03
N LYS A 94 5.44 21.82 -34.61
CA LYS A 94 5.34 20.81 -35.68
C LYS A 94 4.81 19.47 -35.18
N GLN A 95 5.09 19.10 -33.93
CA GLN A 95 4.49 17.93 -33.27
C GLN A 95 3.02 18.18 -32.86
N LYS A 96 2.69 19.37 -32.36
CA LYS A 96 1.31 19.79 -32.08
C LYS A 96 0.44 19.79 -33.34
N SER A 97 0.94 20.29 -34.47
CA SER A 97 0.23 20.26 -35.76
C SER A 97 -0.02 18.83 -36.28
N LYS A 98 0.91 17.89 -36.02
CA LYS A 98 0.70 16.46 -36.31
C LYS A 98 -0.36 15.82 -35.42
N PHE A 99 -0.49 16.27 -34.18
CA PHE A 99 -1.49 15.77 -33.22
C PHE A 99 -2.87 16.41 -33.42
N LEU A 100 -2.93 17.71 -33.78
CA LEU A 100 -4.19 18.42 -34.03
C LEU A 100 -4.86 17.99 -35.35
N GLY A 101 -4.11 17.43 -36.29
CA GLY A 101 -4.63 16.81 -37.51
C GLY A 101 -5.42 15.51 -37.29
N LEU A 102 -5.45 14.96 -36.07
CA LEU A 102 -6.24 13.78 -35.70
C LEU A 102 -7.59 14.11 -35.04
N ARG A 103 -7.97 15.39 -34.94
CA ARG A 103 -9.31 15.80 -34.49
C ARG A 103 -10.24 16.03 -35.68
N HIS A 104 -10.59 14.97 -36.39
CA HIS A 104 -11.84 14.92 -37.15
C HIS A 104 -12.45 13.53 -36.96
N SER A 105 -13.74 13.54 -36.66
CA SER A 105 -14.63 12.40 -36.50
C SER A 105 -14.27 11.20 -37.38
N ILE A 106 -14.34 9.99 -36.80
CA ILE A 106 -14.44 8.78 -37.61
C ILE A 106 -15.75 8.92 -38.39
N ALA A 107 -15.65 9.26 -39.67
CA ALA A 107 -16.79 9.28 -40.57
C ALA A 107 -17.41 7.87 -40.61
N PRO A 108 -18.75 7.72 -40.58
CA PRO A 108 -19.45 6.43 -40.50
C PRO A 108 -19.02 5.42 -41.58
N GLU A 109 -18.55 5.94 -42.71
CA GLU A 109 -18.15 5.20 -43.91
C GLU A 109 -16.87 4.38 -43.71
N LYS A 110 -16.00 4.76 -42.76
CA LYS A 110 -14.81 3.97 -42.38
C LYS A 110 -15.12 2.78 -41.47
N LEU A 111 -16.27 2.77 -40.78
CA LEU A 111 -16.74 1.59 -40.05
C LEU A 111 -17.28 0.51 -41.01
N ALA A 112 -17.87 0.95 -42.13
CA ALA A 112 -18.47 0.05 -43.12
C ALA A 112 -17.45 -0.68 -44.01
N SER A 113 -16.24 -0.13 -44.21
CA SER A 113 -15.21 -0.78 -45.05
C SER A 113 -14.41 -1.86 -44.33
N ILE A 114 -14.46 -1.92 -42.99
CA ILE A 114 -13.81 -2.97 -42.19
C ILE A 114 -14.65 -4.26 -42.18
N THR A 115 -15.92 -4.21 -42.59
CA THR A 115 -16.85 -5.35 -42.54
C THR A 115 -16.98 -6.16 -43.84
N SER A 116 -16.22 -5.81 -44.90
CA SER A 116 -16.44 -6.39 -46.25
C SER A 116 -15.42 -7.41 -46.75
N SER A 117 -14.33 -7.72 -46.03
CA SER A 117 -13.46 -8.84 -46.43
C SER A 117 -13.52 -9.97 -45.41
N THR A 118 -14.01 -11.13 -45.88
CA THR A 118 -14.19 -12.41 -45.17
C THR A 118 -15.30 -12.46 -44.12
N ARG A 119 -16.55 -12.34 -44.60
CA ARG A 119 -17.73 -12.76 -43.84
C ARG A 119 -18.15 -14.15 -44.33
N SER A 120 -17.58 -15.19 -43.74
CA SER A 120 -18.40 -16.39 -43.47
C SER A 120 -19.58 -15.89 -42.65
N GLU A 121 -20.81 -16.24 -43.02
CA GLU A 121 -22.03 -15.83 -42.34
C GLU A 121 -22.07 -16.34 -40.89
N VAL A 122 -21.34 -15.67 -40.00
CA VAL A 122 -21.57 -15.72 -38.57
C VAL A 122 -22.77 -14.80 -38.36
N SER A 123 -23.90 -15.41 -37.97
CA SER A 123 -25.11 -14.69 -37.59
C SER A 123 -24.75 -13.53 -36.66
N VAL A 124 -25.19 -12.33 -36.99
CA VAL A 124 -24.96 -11.08 -36.23
C VAL A 124 -25.43 -11.20 -34.77
N GLN A 125 -26.25 -12.20 -34.46
CA GLN A 125 -26.67 -12.56 -33.12
C GLN A 125 -25.52 -12.95 -32.16
N ASN A 126 -24.35 -13.34 -32.67
CA ASN A 126 -23.20 -13.77 -31.84
C ASN A 126 -22.20 -12.64 -31.55
N VAL A 127 -22.50 -11.40 -31.95
CA VAL A 127 -21.66 -10.25 -31.64
C VAL A 127 -22.24 -9.56 -30.41
N LEU A 128 -21.54 -9.73 -29.27
CA LEU A 128 -21.72 -9.05 -27.97
C LEU A 128 -22.70 -9.71 -26.97
N ASP A 129 -22.53 -11.00 -26.68
CA ASP A 129 -22.80 -11.42 -25.31
C ASP A 129 -21.62 -10.97 -24.44
N MET A 130 -21.81 -9.90 -23.66
CA MET A 130 -20.76 -9.34 -22.80
C MET A 130 -20.44 -10.28 -21.63
N ASP A 131 -21.39 -11.15 -21.26
CA ASP A 131 -21.32 -12.06 -20.14
C ASP A 131 -21.85 -13.45 -20.52
N PRO A 132 -21.18 -14.16 -21.44
CA PRO A 132 -21.55 -15.51 -21.83
C PRO A 132 -21.37 -16.48 -20.66
N GLU A 133 -22.23 -17.50 -20.63
CA GLU A 133 -22.08 -18.64 -19.72
C GLU A 133 -20.72 -19.33 -19.92
N PHE A 134 -20.12 -19.80 -18.83
CA PHE A 134 -18.85 -20.52 -18.87
C PHE A 134 -18.67 -21.46 -17.68
N ASP A 135 -17.89 -22.51 -17.90
CA ASP A 135 -17.44 -23.41 -16.85
C ASP A 135 -16.27 -22.79 -16.10
N SER A 136 -16.38 -22.76 -14.77
CA SER A 136 -15.33 -22.32 -13.86
C SER A 136 -14.55 -23.54 -13.35
N PHE A 137 -13.22 -23.41 -13.26
CA PHE A 137 -12.37 -24.41 -12.60
C PHE A 137 -12.60 -24.48 -11.08
N PHE A 138 -13.15 -23.43 -10.49
CA PHE A 138 -13.41 -23.32 -9.04
C PHE A 138 -14.90 -23.12 -8.80
N GLY A 139 -15.45 -23.82 -7.83
CA GLY A 139 -16.80 -23.57 -7.34
C GLY A 139 -16.85 -22.36 -6.40
N PRO A 140 -18.05 -21.77 -6.18
CA PRO A 140 -18.21 -20.65 -5.25
C PRO A 140 -17.69 -20.90 -3.83
N ASN A 141 -17.73 -22.16 -3.37
CA ASN A 141 -17.27 -22.56 -2.03
C ASN A 141 -15.75 -22.76 -1.93
N ASP A 142 -15.04 -22.83 -3.06
CA ASP A 142 -13.57 -22.93 -3.08
C ASP A 142 -12.90 -21.56 -2.87
N MET A 143 -13.70 -20.49 -2.87
CA MET A 143 -13.25 -19.11 -2.84
C MET A 143 -13.82 -18.35 -1.63
N ARG A 144 -13.08 -17.32 -1.22
CA ARG A 144 -13.54 -16.30 -0.28
C ARG A 144 -14.71 -15.49 -0.85
N LEU A 145 -15.43 -14.78 0.02
CA LEU A 145 -16.62 -14.02 -0.32
C LEU A 145 -16.33 -12.87 -1.29
N MET A 146 -17.30 -12.56 -2.15
CA MET A 146 -17.38 -11.31 -2.91
C MET A 146 -18.49 -10.44 -2.32
N ALA A 147 -18.13 -9.28 -1.75
CA ALA A 147 -19.10 -8.32 -1.26
C ALA A 147 -19.60 -7.39 -2.37
N LEU A 148 -20.89 -7.08 -2.37
CA LEU A 148 -21.51 -6.04 -3.18
C LEU A 148 -22.19 -5.02 -2.28
N VAL A 149 -21.83 -3.75 -2.44
CA VAL A 149 -22.34 -2.61 -1.66
C VAL A 149 -22.54 -1.41 -2.58
N SER A 150 -23.58 -0.63 -2.37
CA SER A 150 -23.81 0.59 -3.13
C SER A 150 -24.54 1.62 -2.29
N HIS A 151 -24.14 2.89 -2.38
CA HIS A 151 -24.93 4.00 -1.86
C HIS A 151 -26.27 4.11 -2.58
N ASN A 152 -27.23 4.81 -1.99
CA ASN A 152 -28.60 4.87 -2.50
C ASN A 152 -28.68 5.33 -3.96
N ASN A 153 -27.98 6.41 -4.32
CA ASN A 153 -27.96 6.92 -5.70
C ASN A 153 -27.22 5.99 -6.68
N MET A 154 -26.44 5.04 -6.16
CA MET A 154 -25.69 4.05 -6.96
C MET A 154 -26.39 2.69 -7.06
N LYS A 155 -27.55 2.50 -6.42
CA LYS A 155 -28.28 1.21 -6.45
C LYS A 155 -28.76 0.83 -7.84
N HIS A 156 -29.16 1.82 -8.66
CA HIS A 156 -29.54 1.57 -10.05
C HIS A 156 -28.35 1.03 -10.86
N ALA A 157 -27.22 1.74 -10.81
CA ALA A 157 -25.99 1.32 -11.48
C ALA A 157 -25.50 -0.05 -10.98
N MET A 158 -25.65 -0.34 -9.67
CA MET A 158 -25.33 -1.66 -9.12
C MET A 158 -26.24 -2.76 -9.68
N ARG A 159 -27.55 -2.52 -9.81
CA ARG A 159 -28.47 -3.48 -10.43
C ARG A 159 -28.10 -3.74 -11.89
N GLU A 160 -27.92 -2.69 -12.69
CA GLU A 160 -27.52 -2.80 -14.10
C GLU A 160 -26.20 -3.57 -14.25
N PHE A 161 -25.24 -3.28 -13.38
CA PHE A 161 -23.97 -3.98 -13.33
C PHE A 161 -24.16 -5.47 -13.03
N VAL A 162 -24.97 -5.84 -12.04
CA VAL A 162 -25.21 -7.26 -11.72
C VAL A 162 -25.93 -7.96 -12.87
N GLU A 163 -26.97 -7.33 -13.45
CA GLU A 163 -27.72 -7.88 -14.58
C GLU A 163 -26.84 -8.12 -15.81
N ALA A 164 -25.88 -7.23 -16.06
CA ALA A 164 -24.94 -7.36 -17.18
C ALA A 164 -23.79 -8.34 -16.94
N ASN A 165 -23.59 -8.84 -15.71
CA ASN A 165 -22.45 -9.71 -15.35
C ASN A 165 -22.86 -10.92 -14.47
N LYS A 166 -24.11 -11.36 -14.59
CA LYS A 166 -24.69 -12.44 -13.78
C LYS A 166 -23.88 -13.74 -13.84
N ASN A 167 -23.44 -14.15 -15.03
CA ASN A 167 -22.78 -15.43 -15.28
C ASN A 167 -21.39 -15.50 -14.66
N VAL A 168 -20.66 -14.39 -14.60
CA VAL A 168 -19.43 -14.30 -13.77
C VAL A 168 -19.77 -14.24 -12.28
N LEU A 169 -20.70 -13.39 -11.87
CA LEU A 169 -20.99 -13.16 -10.45
C LEU A 169 -21.50 -14.41 -9.74
N LYS A 170 -22.32 -15.25 -10.40
CA LYS A 170 -22.83 -16.50 -9.81
C LYS A 170 -21.74 -17.52 -9.50
N LYS A 171 -20.54 -17.40 -10.09
CA LYS A 171 -19.40 -18.27 -9.78
C LYS A 171 -18.71 -17.91 -8.45
N PHE A 172 -19.10 -16.80 -7.81
CA PHE A 172 -18.60 -16.39 -6.50
C PHE A 172 -19.65 -16.58 -5.41
N ARG A 173 -19.19 -16.70 -4.15
CA ARG A 173 -20.07 -16.65 -2.99
C ARG A 173 -20.37 -15.19 -2.63
N LEU A 174 -21.61 -14.76 -2.86
CA LEU A 174 -22.00 -13.35 -2.83
C LEU A 174 -22.46 -12.90 -1.43
N THR A 175 -21.90 -11.81 -0.93
CA THR A 175 -22.33 -11.14 0.31
C THR A 175 -22.58 -9.65 0.06
N GLY A 176 -23.14 -8.94 1.03
CA GLY A 176 -23.44 -7.52 0.90
C GLY A 176 -24.41 -7.02 1.96
N THR A 177 -24.76 -5.75 1.89
CA THR A 177 -25.79 -5.17 2.78
C THR A 177 -27.18 -5.73 2.44
N ASN A 178 -28.09 -5.75 3.41
CA ASN A 178 -29.44 -6.32 3.26
C ASN A 178 -30.15 -5.82 1.99
N THR A 179 -30.12 -4.52 1.69
CA THR A 179 -30.79 -4.00 0.49
C THR A 179 -30.13 -4.48 -0.79
N THR A 180 -28.81 -4.63 -0.81
CA THR A 180 -28.10 -5.18 -1.97
C THR A 180 -28.39 -6.67 -2.11
N MET A 181 -28.36 -7.44 -1.03
CA MET A 181 -28.66 -8.88 -1.04
C MET A 181 -30.10 -9.17 -1.49
N SER A 182 -31.08 -8.33 -1.11
CA SER A 182 -32.44 -8.43 -1.65
C SER A 182 -32.46 -8.20 -3.16
N MET A 183 -31.79 -7.15 -3.65
CA MET A 183 -31.67 -6.90 -5.09
C MET A 183 -31.01 -8.06 -5.83
N LEU A 184 -29.94 -8.65 -5.28
CA LEU A 184 -29.30 -9.82 -5.88
C LEU A 184 -30.28 -10.99 -6.01
N ARG A 185 -31.07 -11.28 -4.97
CA ARG A 185 -32.09 -12.35 -5.05
C ARG A 185 -33.17 -12.06 -6.08
N GLU A 186 -33.57 -10.80 -6.24
CA GLU A 186 -34.51 -10.42 -7.30
C GLU A 186 -33.90 -10.61 -8.70
N VAL A 187 -32.64 -10.22 -8.89
CA VAL A 187 -31.97 -10.34 -10.20
C VAL A 187 -31.69 -11.80 -10.53
N PHE A 188 -31.20 -12.60 -9.59
CA PHE A 188 -30.86 -14.01 -9.82
C PHE A 188 -32.06 -14.96 -9.76
N GLY A 189 -33.14 -14.59 -9.07
CA GLY A 189 -34.30 -15.46 -8.88
C GLY A 189 -33.92 -16.73 -8.11
N ASP A 190 -34.46 -17.87 -8.56
CA ASP A 190 -34.21 -19.20 -7.98
C ASP A 190 -33.04 -19.95 -8.67
N ASP A 191 -32.07 -19.23 -9.25
CA ASP A 191 -30.90 -19.85 -9.89
C ASP A 191 -30.11 -20.69 -8.85
N PRO A 192 -30.08 -22.03 -8.99
CA PRO A 192 -29.47 -22.92 -8.00
C PRO A 192 -27.94 -22.84 -7.97
N GLU A 193 -27.31 -22.23 -8.98
CA GLU A 193 -25.85 -22.05 -9.01
C GLU A 193 -25.37 -20.92 -8.09
N VAL A 194 -26.27 -20.01 -7.71
CA VAL A 194 -25.90 -18.82 -6.92
C VAL A 194 -25.79 -19.18 -5.44
N ILE A 195 -24.61 -18.96 -4.87
CA ILE A 195 -24.37 -19.17 -3.44
C ILE A 195 -24.29 -17.83 -2.70
N TYR A 196 -25.15 -17.67 -1.70
CA TYR A 196 -25.18 -16.47 -0.86
C TYR A 196 -24.41 -16.68 0.45
N GLY A 197 -23.59 -15.71 0.79
CA GLY A 197 -22.99 -15.53 2.11
C GLY A 197 -23.90 -14.80 3.10
N PRO A 198 -23.37 -14.51 4.31
CA PRO A 198 -24.12 -13.82 5.35
C PRO A 198 -24.46 -12.38 4.97
N SER A 199 -25.73 -12.01 5.04
CA SER A 199 -26.16 -10.62 4.78
C SER A 199 -25.71 -9.69 5.90
N CYS A 200 -25.20 -8.51 5.52
CA CYS A 200 -24.78 -7.45 6.44
C CYS A 200 -25.92 -6.43 6.66
N LYS A 201 -25.87 -5.70 7.77
CA LYS A 201 -26.74 -4.55 8.02
C LYS A 201 -26.48 -3.45 6.97
N SER A 202 -27.29 -2.39 6.98
CA SER A 202 -26.98 -1.20 6.18
C SER A 202 -25.69 -0.55 6.71
N GLY A 203 -24.94 0.12 5.83
CA GLY A 203 -23.72 0.87 6.19
C GLY A 203 -23.88 1.73 7.46
N PRO A 204 -24.87 2.65 7.53
CA PRO A 204 -25.14 3.46 8.71
C PRO A 204 -25.43 2.70 10.01
N LEU A 205 -25.80 1.42 9.94
CA LEU A 205 -26.08 0.57 11.09
C LEU A 205 -24.96 -0.44 11.38
N GLY A 206 -23.77 -0.22 10.81
CA GLY A 206 -22.58 -1.04 11.03
C GLY A 206 -22.36 -2.14 9.99
N GLY A 207 -23.05 -2.10 8.85
CA GLY A 207 -22.82 -3.06 7.74
C GLY A 207 -21.38 -3.04 7.23
N ASP A 208 -20.81 -1.85 7.09
CA ASP A 208 -19.44 -1.69 6.59
C ASP A 208 -18.42 -2.25 7.59
N ALA A 209 -18.69 -2.11 8.90
CA ALA A 209 -17.88 -2.72 9.95
C ALA A 209 -17.97 -4.26 9.94
N GLN A 210 -19.11 -4.85 9.57
CA GLN A 210 -19.23 -6.30 9.38
C GLN A 210 -18.38 -6.78 8.21
N LEU A 211 -18.34 -6.03 7.10
CA LEU A 211 -17.48 -6.34 5.97
C LEU A 211 -15.99 -6.17 6.31
N VAL A 212 -15.64 -5.14 7.09
CA VAL A 212 -14.29 -4.99 7.66
C VAL A 212 -13.91 -6.23 8.49
N ALA A 213 -14.81 -6.72 9.34
CA ALA A 213 -14.55 -7.91 10.13
C ALA A 213 -14.25 -9.12 9.23
N MET A 214 -15.05 -9.34 8.17
CA MET A 214 -14.81 -10.43 7.19
C MET A 214 -13.49 -10.26 6.43
N ALA A 215 -13.06 -9.03 6.11
CA ALA A 215 -11.76 -8.78 5.51
C ALA A 215 -10.61 -9.13 6.47
N VAL A 216 -10.74 -8.74 7.74
CA VAL A 216 -9.74 -9.00 8.78
C VAL A 216 -9.62 -10.48 9.13
N THR A 217 -10.73 -11.24 9.08
CA THR A 217 -10.75 -12.68 9.35
C THR A 217 -10.40 -13.55 8.13
N GLY A 218 -10.08 -12.94 6.97
CA GLY A 218 -9.73 -13.66 5.75
C GLY A 218 -10.92 -14.35 5.07
N GLU A 219 -12.15 -13.93 5.37
CA GLU A 219 -13.37 -14.47 4.76
C GLU A 219 -13.75 -13.74 3.47
N LEU A 220 -13.34 -12.47 3.32
CA LEU A 220 -13.64 -11.62 2.17
C LEU A 220 -12.46 -11.60 1.18
N GLY A 221 -12.72 -11.91 -0.09
CA GLY A 221 -11.71 -11.88 -1.15
C GLY A 221 -11.80 -10.65 -2.06
N GLY A 222 -12.97 -10.03 -2.15
CA GLY A 222 -13.16 -8.79 -2.88
C GLY A 222 -14.44 -8.05 -2.49
N CYS A 223 -14.48 -6.76 -2.77
CA CYS A 223 -15.60 -5.88 -2.51
C CYS A 223 -15.85 -4.96 -3.71
N ILE A 224 -17.03 -5.06 -4.29
CA ILE A 224 -17.57 -4.12 -5.27
C ILE A 224 -18.39 -3.11 -4.51
N PHE A 225 -17.84 -1.91 -4.31
CA PHE A 225 -18.49 -0.84 -3.55
C PHE A 225 -18.75 0.36 -4.45
N PHE A 226 -19.95 0.49 -5.00
CA PHE A 226 -20.31 1.69 -5.75
C PHE A 226 -20.61 2.85 -4.80
N ILE A 227 -19.57 3.64 -4.55
CA ILE A 227 -19.59 4.83 -3.71
C ILE A 227 -20.15 5.99 -4.52
N ASP A 228 -21.18 6.65 -3.99
CA ASP A 228 -21.64 7.94 -4.50
C ASP A 228 -20.64 9.05 -4.12
N PRO A 229 -19.96 9.69 -5.08
CA PRO A 229 -18.97 10.73 -4.82
C PRO A 229 -19.59 12.13 -4.61
N MET A 230 -20.89 12.31 -4.84
CA MET A 230 -21.55 13.62 -4.82
C MET A 230 -22.27 13.91 -3.50
N ASP A 231 -22.71 12.87 -2.79
CA ASP A 231 -23.42 13.01 -1.52
C ASP A 231 -22.49 12.88 -0.31
N ALA A 232 -22.78 13.64 0.74
CA ALA A 232 -22.17 13.45 2.05
C ALA A 232 -22.82 12.27 2.77
N HIS A 233 -22.02 11.30 3.19
CA HIS A 233 -22.50 10.09 3.86
C HIS A 233 -22.32 10.20 5.38
N PRO A 234 -23.38 10.01 6.20
CA PRO A 234 -23.28 10.07 7.66
C PRO A 234 -22.30 9.05 8.28
N HIS A 235 -21.91 8.05 7.49
CA HIS A 235 -21.02 6.93 7.84
C HIS A 235 -19.71 6.96 7.04
N SER A 236 -19.25 8.15 6.63
CA SER A 236 -18.01 8.32 5.86
C SER A 236 -16.77 7.67 6.50
N ALA A 237 -16.66 7.76 7.83
CA ALA A 237 -15.57 7.13 8.58
C ALA A 237 -15.56 5.60 8.42
N ASP A 238 -16.73 4.97 8.32
CA ASP A 238 -16.85 3.52 8.15
C ASP A 238 -16.48 3.10 6.72
N ILE A 239 -16.86 3.91 5.72
CA ILE A 239 -16.47 3.73 4.31
C ILE A 239 -14.94 3.81 4.17
N GLU A 240 -14.34 4.85 4.74
CA GLU A 240 -12.88 5.03 4.75
C GLU A 240 -12.17 3.88 5.46
N CYS A 241 -12.74 3.41 6.58
CA CYS A 241 -12.21 2.24 7.29
C CYS A 241 -12.25 0.99 6.42
N LEU A 242 -13.36 0.72 5.73
CA LEU A 242 -13.50 -0.42 4.82
C LEU A 242 -12.48 -0.37 3.68
N VAL A 243 -12.33 0.77 3.01
CA VAL A 243 -11.34 0.92 1.94
C VAL A 243 -9.91 0.78 2.47
N ARG A 244 -9.60 1.39 3.62
CA ARG A 244 -8.29 1.27 4.24
C ARG A 244 -7.96 -0.18 4.62
N GLN A 245 -8.92 -0.90 5.22
CA GLN A 245 -8.72 -2.30 5.59
C GLN A 245 -8.64 -3.20 4.35
N GLY A 246 -9.35 -2.85 3.29
CA GLY A 246 -9.19 -3.48 1.98
C GLY A 246 -7.74 -3.43 1.50
N ASN A 247 -7.09 -2.27 1.63
CA ASN A 247 -5.68 -2.10 1.30
C ASN A 247 -4.75 -2.87 2.26
N VAL A 248 -5.05 -2.88 3.57
CA VAL A 248 -4.23 -3.58 4.57
C VAL A 248 -4.23 -5.10 4.34
N HIS A 249 -5.41 -5.67 4.11
CA HIS A 249 -5.59 -7.11 3.86
C HIS A 249 -5.46 -7.49 2.38
N ASN A 250 -5.06 -6.53 1.54
CA ASN A 250 -4.82 -6.70 0.11
C ASN A 250 -5.95 -7.47 -0.62
N ILE A 251 -7.19 -7.14 -0.28
CA ILE A 251 -8.38 -7.65 -0.96
C ILE A 251 -8.75 -6.73 -2.12
N MET A 252 -9.40 -7.28 -3.14
CA MET A 252 -9.81 -6.48 -4.29
C MET A 252 -10.88 -5.46 -3.91
N MET A 253 -10.60 -4.17 -4.08
CA MET A 253 -11.56 -3.08 -3.83
C MET A 253 -11.93 -2.40 -5.15
N LEU A 254 -13.21 -2.50 -5.54
CA LEU A 254 -13.73 -2.03 -6.83
C LEU A 254 -14.78 -0.95 -6.57
N ASN A 255 -14.33 0.30 -6.51
CA ASN A 255 -15.11 1.39 -5.92
C ASN A 255 -16.03 2.14 -6.93
N ASN A 256 -16.03 1.71 -8.20
CA ASN A 256 -16.87 2.30 -9.26
C ASN A 256 -17.14 1.27 -10.39
N PRO A 257 -18.16 1.51 -11.24
CA PRO A 257 -18.55 0.59 -12.30
C PRO A 257 -17.41 0.22 -13.27
N THR A 258 -16.62 1.20 -13.72
CA THR A 258 -15.53 0.96 -14.67
C THR A 258 -14.50 -0.02 -14.12
N THR A 259 -14.05 0.20 -12.87
CA THR A 259 -13.11 -0.70 -12.21
C THR A 259 -13.69 -2.11 -12.04
N ALA A 260 -14.99 -2.20 -11.73
CA ALA A 260 -15.66 -3.48 -11.55
C ALA A 260 -15.78 -4.26 -12.86
N HIS A 261 -16.18 -3.63 -13.97
CA HIS A 261 -16.28 -4.30 -15.27
C HIS A 261 -14.94 -4.84 -15.76
N ILE A 262 -13.87 -4.05 -15.65
CA ILE A 262 -12.53 -4.50 -16.05
C ILE A 262 -12.09 -5.68 -15.18
N ALA A 263 -12.29 -5.59 -13.87
CA ALA A 263 -11.91 -6.64 -12.93
C ALA A 263 -12.69 -7.95 -13.19
N LEU A 264 -13.99 -7.90 -13.45
CA LEU A 264 -14.80 -9.09 -13.74
C LEU A 264 -14.37 -9.78 -15.04
N ASN A 265 -13.93 -9.03 -16.04
CA ASN A 265 -13.34 -9.61 -17.24
C ASN A 265 -12.08 -10.42 -16.93
N ALA A 266 -11.19 -9.88 -16.08
CA ALA A 266 -10.00 -10.59 -15.65
C ALA A 266 -10.34 -11.81 -14.76
N MET A 267 -11.32 -11.67 -13.86
CA MET A 267 -11.82 -12.77 -13.02
C MET A 267 -12.38 -13.91 -13.87
N ARG A 268 -13.18 -13.60 -14.90
CA ARG A 268 -13.70 -14.61 -15.83
C ARG A 268 -12.60 -15.43 -16.48
N VAL A 269 -11.54 -14.77 -16.95
CA VAL A 269 -10.37 -15.44 -17.53
C VAL A 269 -9.69 -16.32 -16.47
N ALA A 270 -9.51 -15.80 -15.25
CA ALA A 270 -8.90 -16.53 -14.15
C ALA A 270 -9.68 -17.81 -13.80
N LEU A 271 -11.01 -17.71 -13.70
CA LEU A 271 -11.90 -18.83 -13.40
C LEU A 271 -11.95 -19.86 -14.55
N LYS A 272 -12.03 -19.38 -15.80
CA LYS A 272 -12.07 -20.25 -16.98
C LYS A 272 -10.75 -20.99 -17.24
N MET A 273 -9.62 -20.43 -16.80
CA MET A 273 -8.29 -21.01 -17.01
C MET A 273 -7.69 -21.64 -15.75
N GLY A 274 -8.37 -21.58 -14.59
CA GLY A 274 -7.85 -22.11 -13.33
C GLY A 274 -6.64 -21.35 -12.77
N ARG A 275 -6.53 -20.04 -13.04
CA ARG A 275 -5.35 -19.21 -12.71
C ARG A 275 -5.56 -18.44 -11.40
N VAL A 276 -5.30 -19.09 -10.27
CA VAL A 276 -5.49 -18.51 -8.93
C VAL A 276 -4.68 -17.22 -8.70
N GLU A 277 -3.52 -17.09 -9.35
CA GLU A 277 -2.63 -15.94 -9.21
C GLU A 277 -3.16 -14.65 -9.85
N MET A 278 -4.18 -14.74 -10.72
CA MET A 278 -4.80 -13.56 -11.33
C MET A 278 -5.77 -12.86 -10.36
N ILE A 279 -6.32 -13.61 -9.39
CA ILE A 279 -7.29 -13.13 -8.40
C ILE A 279 -6.93 -13.66 -7.00
N PRO A 280 -5.70 -13.43 -6.53
CA PRO A 280 -5.11 -14.17 -5.41
C PRO A 280 -5.84 -13.94 -4.09
N SER A 281 -6.47 -12.78 -3.90
CA SER A 281 -7.22 -12.45 -2.68
C SER A 281 -8.46 -13.32 -2.47
N PHE A 282 -8.96 -14.02 -3.48
CA PHE A 282 -10.05 -14.98 -3.34
C PHE A 282 -9.61 -16.35 -2.80
N PHE A 283 -8.31 -16.64 -2.82
CA PHE A 283 -7.77 -17.95 -2.45
C PHE A 283 -6.84 -17.88 -1.25
N PHE A 284 -6.13 -16.76 -1.06
CA PHE A 284 -5.07 -16.64 -0.07
C PHE A 284 -5.31 -15.49 0.88
N ASP A 285 -4.78 -15.65 2.10
CA ASP A 285 -4.69 -14.55 3.04
C ASP A 285 -3.51 -13.67 2.70
N LEU A 286 -3.78 -12.41 2.40
CA LEU A 286 -2.79 -11.46 1.93
C LEU A 286 -2.69 -10.30 2.91
N GLU A 287 -1.53 -9.66 2.92
CA GLU A 287 -1.32 -8.39 3.60
C GLU A 287 -0.60 -7.43 2.63
N SER A 288 -0.83 -6.13 2.79
CA SER A 288 -0.02 -5.13 2.09
C SER A 288 1.46 -5.29 2.47
N PRO A 289 2.40 -5.15 1.52
CA PRO A 289 3.83 -5.12 1.81
C PRO A 289 4.22 -4.08 2.88
N SER A 290 3.42 -3.03 3.03
CA SER A 290 3.63 -1.99 4.05
C SER A 290 3.38 -2.47 5.49
N VAL A 291 2.58 -3.53 5.67
CA VAL A 291 2.25 -4.11 6.98
C VAL A 291 3.47 -4.75 7.62
N GLU A 292 4.30 -5.43 6.83
CA GLU A 292 5.56 -6.01 7.33
C GLU A 292 6.50 -4.93 7.87
N ALA A 293 6.72 -3.87 7.08
CA ALA A 293 7.54 -2.73 7.50
C ALA A 293 6.96 -2.04 8.75
N TYR A 294 5.63 -1.99 8.89
CA TYR A 294 4.97 -1.49 10.10
C TYR A 294 5.24 -2.36 11.33
N LYS A 295 5.05 -3.69 11.22
CA LYS A 295 5.32 -4.66 12.30
C LYS A 295 6.79 -4.59 12.75
N GLN A 296 7.72 -4.51 11.80
CA GLN A 296 9.16 -4.36 12.11
C GLN A 296 9.46 -3.08 12.89
N ARG A 297 8.89 -1.93 12.48
CA ARG A 297 9.07 -0.65 13.20
C ARG A 297 8.52 -0.73 14.63
N GLN A 298 7.33 -1.31 14.82
CA GLN A 298 6.77 -1.50 16.16
C GLN A 298 7.67 -2.36 17.04
N ASN A 299 8.17 -3.49 16.51
CA ASN A 299 9.08 -4.37 17.23
C ASN A 299 10.36 -3.65 17.65
N ASN A 300 10.92 -2.80 16.78
CA ASN A 300 12.09 -2.00 17.12
C ASN A 300 11.83 -1.00 18.25
N VAL A 301 10.69 -0.32 18.23
CA VAL A 301 10.28 0.60 19.30
C VAL A 301 10.13 -0.15 20.63
N LEU A 302 9.46 -1.31 20.61
CA LEU A 302 9.29 -2.14 21.79
C LEU A 302 10.64 -2.63 22.33
N ASN A 303 11.51 -3.14 21.46
CA ASN A 303 12.83 -3.63 21.85
C ASN A 303 13.70 -2.52 22.44
N ASN A 304 13.66 -1.32 21.87
CA ASN A 304 14.38 -0.16 22.38
C ASN A 304 13.84 0.27 23.76
N ALA A 305 12.52 0.29 23.94
CA ALA A 305 11.90 0.60 25.23
C ALA A 305 12.28 -0.42 26.31
N VAL A 306 12.26 -1.72 25.98
CA VAL A 306 12.67 -2.80 26.88
C VAL A 306 14.16 -2.71 27.22
N ALA A 307 15.03 -2.42 26.24
CA ALA A 307 16.46 -2.26 26.45
C ALA A 307 16.76 -1.06 27.37
N ALA A 308 16.09 0.08 27.13
CA ALA A 308 16.21 1.26 27.98
C ALA A 308 15.76 0.97 29.41
N PHE A 309 14.64 0.27 29.60
CA PHE A 309 14.16 -0.13 30.93
C PHE A 309 15.17 -1.05 31.65
N LYS A 310 15.72 -2.06 30.97
CA LYS A 310 16.74 -2.95 31.53
C LYS A 310 18.03 -2.20 31.90
N LYS A 311 18.45 -1.24 31.08
CA LYS A 311 19.61 -0.39 31.36
C LYS A 311 19.40 0.43 32.63
N SER A 312 18.27 1.14 32.72
CA SER A 312 17.90 1.92 33.91
C SER A 312 17.80 1.05 35.17
N ALA A 313 17.28 -0.17 35.06
CA ALA A 313 17.21 -1.11 36.19
C ALA A 313 18.61 -1.57 36.66
N ARG A 314 19.54 -1.79 35.71
CA ARG A 314 20.94 -2.14 36.03
C ARG A 314 21.67 -0.97 36.70
N GLU A 315 21.51 0.25 36.19
CA GLU A 315 22.11 1.47 36.76
C GLU A 315 21.66 1.67 38.21
N ARG A 316 20.35 1.57 38.50
CA ARG A 316 19.84 1.65 39.87
C ARG A 316 20.43 0.61 40.82
N LYS A 317 20.68 -0.62 40.34
CA LYS A 317 21.34 -1.66 41.15
C LYS A 317 22.79 -1.31 41.46
N VAL A 318 23.52 -0.77 40.47
CA VAL A 318 24.91 -0.33 40.64
C VAL A 318 24.98 0.85 41.62
N ASP A 319 24.12 1.85 41.46
CA ASP A 319 24.06 3.02 42.36
C ASP A 319 23.76 2.62 43.80
N LYS A 320 22.84 1.67 44.00
CA LYS A 320 22.55 1.11 45.32
C LYS A 320 23.76 0.41 45.91
N ALA A 321 24.44 -0.44 45.13
CA ALA A 321 25.64 -1.13 45.57
C ALA A 321 26.78 -0.16 45.95
N MET A 322 26.96 0.92 45.19
CA MET A 322 27.97 1.96 45.52
C MET A 322 27.61 2.71 46.81
N LYS A 323 26.34 3.07 47.01
CA LYS A 323 25.89 3.69 48.26
C LYS A 323 26.09 2.77 49.46
N ASP A 324 25.74 1.48 49.33
CA ASP A 324 25.92 0.49 50.37
C ASP A 324 27.42 0.31 50.70
N ALA A 325 28.28 0.24 49.68
CA ALA A 325 29.73 0.14 49.85
C ALA A 325 30.35 1.37 50.53
N ASN A 326 29.94 2.59 50.14
CA ASN A 326 30.40 3.83 50.76
C ASN A 326 29.99 3.90 52.24
N ALA A 327 28.76 3.53 52.56
CA ALA A 327 28.28 3.51 53.96
C ALA A 327 29.05 2.49 54.82
N LEU A 328 29.45 1.35 54.23
CA LEU A 328 30.33 0.37 54.88
C LEU A 328 31.73 0.94 55.12
N TRP A 329 32.30 1.61 54.12
CA TRP A 329 33.62 2.24 54.24
C TRP A 329 33.65 3.34 55.30
N GLU A 330 32.64 4.22 55.33
CA GLU A 330 32.51 5.27 56.36
C GLU A 330 32.45 4.69 57.78
N LYS A 331 31.68 3.60 57.97
CA LYS A 331 31.61 2.90 59.26
C LYS A 331 32.94 2.30 59.69
N ASP A 332 33.65 1.64 58.77
CA ASP A 332 34.98 1.07 59.05
C ASP A 332 36.00 2.16 59.36
N HIS A 333 35.98 3.26 58.61
CA HIS A 333 36.86 4.41 58.83
C HIS A 333 36.61 5.05 60.20
N ALA A 334 35.35 5.29 60.55
CA ALA A 334 34.97 5.81 61.86
C ALA A 334 35.36 4.87 63.01
N MET A 335 35.27 3.54 62.81
CA MET A 335 35.72 2.56 63.79
C MET A 335 37.24 2.60 63.97
N LYS A 336 38.00 2.68 62.88
CA LYS A 336 39.47 2.82 62.90
C LYS A 336 39.91 4.11 63.57
N GLU A 337 39.24 5.23 63.30
CA GLU A 337 39.51 6.50 63.99
C GLU A 337 39.24 6.42 65.49
N LYS A 338 38.09 5.84 65.90
CA LYS A 338 37.81 5.60 67.33
C LYS A 338 38.88 4.74 68.00
N LYS A 339 39.35 3.67 67.33
CA LYS A 339 40.46 2.85 67.82
C LYS A 339 41.75 3.65 67.95
N ARG A 340 42.12 4.45 66.94
CA ARG A 340 43.32 5.32 66.97
C ARG A 340 43.23 6.35 68.10
N ALA A 341 42.09 6.99 68.29
CA ALA A 341 41.85 7.92 69.38
C ALA A 341 41.98 7.25 70.75
N SER A 342 41.43 6.05 70.92
CA SER A 342 41.56 5.26 72.15
C SER A 342 43.01 4.87 72.46
N VAL A 343 43.78 4.50 71.44
CA VAL A 343 45.21 4.18 71.58
C VAL A 343 45.99 5.45 72.00
N ARG A 344 45.69 6.60 71.38
CA ARG A 344 46.33 7.88 71.71
C ARG A 344 46.07 8.30 73.16
N VAL A 345 44.83 8.22 73.63
CA VAL A 345 44.47 8.51 75.03
C VAL A 345 45.18 7.56 76.01
N SER A 346 45.36 6.30 75.63
CA SER A 346 46.08 5.33 76.45
C SER A 346 47.57 5.67 76.54
N PHE A 347 48.17 6.11 75.43
CA PHE A 347 49.56 6.56 75.36
C PHE A 347 49.78 7.82 76.21
N ASP A 348 48.94 8.84 76.06
CA ASP A 348 49.03 10.09 76.84
C ASP A 348 48.90 9.83 78.35
N LYS A 349 48.05 8.88 78.77
CA LYS A 349 47.93 8.48 80.18
C LYS A 349 49.18 7.79 80.72
N MET A 350 49.89 7.01 79.89
CA MET A 350 51.16 6.39 80.28
C MET A 350 52.25 7.46 80.44
N THR A 351 52.34 8.41 79.52
CA THR A 351 53.28 9.54 79.60
C THR A 351 53.08 10.35 80.87
N ILE A 352 51.83 10.70 81.21
CA ILE A 352 51.51 11.44 82.45
C ILE A 352 51.86 10.63 83.71
N GLN A 353 51.75 9.30 83.67
CA GLN A 353 52.18 8.45 84.79
C GLN A 353 53.71 8.39 84.93
N GLU A 354 54.44 8.41 83.82
CA GLU A 354 55.91 8.49 83.83
C GLU A 354 56.39 9.84 84.35
N GLU A 355 55.83 10.96 83.86
CA GLU A 355 56.15 12.30 84.36
C GLU A 355 55.84 12.47 85.86
N LYS A 356 54.74 11.87 86.34
CA LYS A 356 54.44 11.84 87.78
C LYS A 356 55.44 11.00 88.57
N LYS A 357 55.91 9.87 88.03
CA LYS A 357 56.94 9.06 88.71
C LYS A 357 58.27 9.82 88.81
N GLU A 358 58.65 10.55 87.76
CA GLU A 358 59.85 11.40 87.77
C GLU A 358 59.72 12.55 88.79
N ALA A 359 58.57 13.24 88.83
CA ALA A 359 58.33 14.29 89.82
C ALA A 359 58.36 13.79 91.27
N TYR A 360 57.82 12.59 91.54
CA TYR A 360 57.90 11.97 92.86
C TYR A 360 59.31 11.48 93.22
N SER A 361 60.16 11.16 92.24
CA SER A 361 61.58 10.86 92.52
C SER A 361 62.39 12.11 92.83
N GLU A 362 62.11 13.24 92.17
CA GLU A 362 62.77 14.52 92.46
C GLU A 362 62.38 15.08 93.84
N GLU A 363 61.14 14.89 94.30
CA GLU A 363 60.71 15.24 95.66
C GLU A 363 61.29 14.34 96.77
N PHE A 364 61.80 13.16 96.44
CA PHE A 364 62.41 12.23 97.41
C PHE A 364 63.94 12.39 97.52
N GLU A 365 64.57 13.06 96.55
CA GLU A 365 66.00 13.39 96.54
C GLU A 365 66.34 14.79 97.09
N ALA A 366 65.33 15.63 97.37
CA ALA A 366 65.45 16.92 98.04
C ALA A 366 65.14 16.81 99.55
#